data_AF-A0A6P1NWU0-F1
#
_entry.id   AF-A0A6P1NWU0-F1
#
_cell.length_a   1.000
_cell.length_b   1.000
_cell.length_c   1.000
_cell.angle_alpha   90.00
_cell.angle_beta   90.00
_cell.angle_gamma   90.00
#
_symmetry.space_group_name_H-M   'P 1'
#
loop_
_entity.id
_entity.type
_entity.pdbx_description
1 polymer ?
#
loop_
_entity_poly.entity_id
_entity_poly.type
_entity_poly.pdbx_seq_one_letter_code
_entity_poly.pdbx_strand_id
1 'polypeptide(L)'
;MRWFPLYLMLLLMASCQPKEATEAGLVSTGPDTLQLDETIDSANNTRQDGTQAPTALPEDPKQQLPPTLEVYLDQTHGLWQLPELRPKDITRLTQDQQGPYFLQTDLNQDNQLDYVAQLMERDSVFLYAFISTGPDEAFKEVLLDQRPLVKLDGEGISPWVLCLPQEQQTQDKSGKGTSAQATADGFLVLEDENTTLYQWRKGTFRKSPYKAAGF
;
A
#
# COMPACT_ATOMS: atom_id res chain seq x y z
N MET A 1 39.95 42.51 -11.88
CA MET A 1 40.78 41.65 -12.74
C MET A 1 41.14 40.40 -11.94
N ARG A 2 40.80 39.20 -12.46
CA ARG A 2 41.57 37.93 -12.36
C ARG A 2 41.72 37.32 -10.94
N TRP A 3 41.14 36.17 -10.55
CA TRP A 3 41.06 34.86 -11.22
C TRP A 3 39.86 33.99 -10.72
N PHE A 4 38.93 33.68 -11.61
CA PHE A 4 38.48 32.28 -11.87
C PHE A 4 39.61 31.60 -12.66
N PRO A 5 39.90 30.27 -12.59
CA PRO A 5 38.91 29.20 -12.43
C PRO A 5 39.42 27.92 -11.69
N LEU A 6 38.79 27.52 -10.59
CA LEU A 6 38.89 26.16 -10.06
C LEU A 6 37.75 25.29 -10.63
N TYR A 7 37.63 25.26 -11.97
CA TYR A 7 36.57 24.55 -12.71
C TYR A 7 37.15 23.42 -13.61
N LEU A 8 38.38 22.96 -13.32
CA LEU A 8 39.14 22.05 -14.19
C LEU A 8 39.46 20.69 -13.54
N MET A 9 38.75 20.26 -12.49
CA MET A 9 39.13 19.01 -11.80
C MET A 9 37.98 18.06 -11.44
N LEU A 10 36.92 18.01 -12.25
CA LEU A 10 35.90 16.94 -12.12
C LEU A 10 35.28 16.53 -13.45
N LEU A 11 36.11 16.47 -14.50
CA LEU A 11 35.79 15.97 -15.83
C LEU A 11 36.49 14.62 -16.12
N LEU A 12 36.67 13.78 -15.10
CA LEU A 12 37.49 12.56 -15.15
C LEU A 12 36.75 11.25 -14.82
N MET A 13 35.42 11.22 -14.89
CA MET A 13 34.63 9.98 -14.73
C MET A 13 33.83 9.65 -15.99
N ALA A 14 34.52 9.62 -17.14
CA ALA A 14 33.99 9.08 -18.38
C ALA A 14 35.04 8.19 -19.07
N SER A 15 35.14 6.93 -18.66
CA SER A 15 35.45 5.81 -19.57
C SER A 15 35.36 4.45 -18.86
N CYS A 16 34.21 3.79 -18.89
CA CYS A 16 34.15 2.33 -18.86
C CYS A 16 33.84 1.87 -20.28
N GLN A 17 34.84 1.29 -20.94
CA GLN A 17 34.68 0.61 -22.23
C GLN A 17 34.08 -0.78 -22.01
N PRO A 18 33.28 -1.30 -22.95
CA PRO A 18 33.12 -2.73 -23.14
C PRO A 18 34.05 -3.24 -24.26
N LYS A 19 34.79 -4.30 -23.94
CA LYS A 19 35.57 -5.20 -24.82
C LYS A 19 35.26 -6.61 -24.28
N GLU A 20 34.95 -7.68 -25.00
CA GLU A 20 35.26 -8.15 -26.37
C GLU A 20 34.05 -9.01 -26.87
N ALA A 21 33.74 -9.08 -28.18
CA ALA A 21 34.08 -10.15 -29.16
C ALA A 21 33.54 -11.55 -28.77
N THR A 22 33.00 -12.44 -29.61
CA THR A 22 32.65 -12.59 -31.03
C THR A 22 31.89 -13.93 -31.11
N GLU A 23 30.97 -14.10 -32.06
CA GLU A 23 30.73 -15.30 -32.90
C GLU A 23 29.34 -15.14 -33.56
N ALA A 24 29.27 -14.69 -34.81
CA ALA A 24 29.37 -15.48 -36.04
C ALA A 24 28.15 -16.39 -36.29
N GLY A 25 27.38 -16.02 -37.31
CA GLY A 25 26.68 -16.96 -38.19
C GLY A 25 25.19 -17.17 -37.92
N LEU A 26 24.34 -16.50 -38.69
CA LEU A 26 23.65 -17.07 -39.85
C LEU A 26 22.47 -16.17 -40.24
N VAL A 27 22.59 -15.53 -41.40
CA VAL A 27 21.45 -15.07 -42.18
C VAL A 27 20.87 -16.30 -42.88
N SER A 28 19.58 -16.59 -42.73
CA SER A 28 18.72 -16.94 -43.87
C SER A 28 17.24 -17.10 -43.49
N THR A 29 16.40 -16.36 -44.22
CA THR A 29 15.10 -16.73 -44.82
C THR A 29 13.88 -17.04 -43.95
N GLY A 30 12.83 -16.24 -44.18
CA GLY A 30 11.49 -16.77 -44.52
C GLY A 30 10.33 -16.28 -43.66
N PRO A 31 9.30 -15.63 -44.24
CA PRO A 31 8.09 -15.16 -43.55
C PRO A 31 6.99 -16.24 -43.51
N ASP A 32 5.80 -15.88 -42.99
CA ASP A 32 4.55 -16.65 -42.83
C ASP A 32 4.42 -17.34 -41.47
N THR A 33 3.34 -17.23 -40.70
CA THR A 33 1.98 -16.76 -40.96
C THR A 33 1.29 -16.49 -39.61
N LEU A 34 0.46 -15.45 -39.55
CA LEU A 34 -0.60 -15.31 -38.56
C LEU A 34 -1.58 -16.46 -38.73
N GLN A 35 -1.73 -17.31 -37.70
CA GLN A 35 -2.94 -18.10 -37.41
C GLN A 35 -2.76 -18.77 -36.04
N LEU A 36 -3.26 -18.11 -34.99
CA LEU A 36 -3.59 -18.79 -33.74
C LEU A 36 -5.10 -18.70 -33.61
N ASP A 37 -5.75 -19.71 -34.18
CA ASP A 37 -7.15 -20.01 -33.90
C ASP A 37 -7.23 -20.78 -32.59
N GLU A 38 -8.27 -20.42 -31.85
CA GLU A 38 -8.69 -20.79 -30.51
C GLU A 38 -8.95 -22.29 -30.35
N THR A 39 -8.53 -22.90 -29.23
CA THR A 39 -9.40 -23.85 -28.48
C THR A 39 -8.86 -24.13 -27.09
N ILE A 40 -9.64 -23.71 -26.09
CA ILE A 40 -9.57 -24.13 -24.69
C ILE A 40 -10.04 -25.59 -24.64
N ASP A 41 -9.24 -26.48 -24.05
CA ASP A 41 -9.75 -27.75 -23.54
C ASP A 41 -9.32 -27.94 -22.09
N SER A 42 -10.33 -28.02 -21.23
CA SER A 42 -10.20 -28.26 -19.80
C SER A 42 -9.85 -29.71 -19.56
N ALA A 43 -8.58 -30.01 -19.30
CA ALA A 43 -8.16 -31.30 -18.78
C ALA A 43 -7.58 -31.14 -17.37
N ASN A 44 -8.48 -31.31 -16.39
CA ASN A 44 -8.19 -31.53 -14.98
C ASN A 44 -7.15 -32.65 -14.82
N ASN A 45 -5.91 -32.30 -14.51
CA ASN A 45 -4.86 -33.27 -14.20
C ASN A 45 -4.28 -32.93 -12.82
N THR A 46 -5.01 -33.32 -11.79
CA THR A 46 -4.56 -33.30 -10.40
C THR A 46 -3.49 -34.39 -10.23
N ARG A 47 -2.23 -34.06 -10.55
CA ARG A 47 -1.07 -34.80 -10.03
C ARG A 47 -0.67 -34.17 -8.71
N GLN A 48 -1.13 -34.82 -7.65
CA GLN A 48 -0.74 -34.59 -6.27
C GLN A 48 0.71 -35.03 -6.10
N ASP A 49 1.66 -34.12 -6.28
CA ASP A 49 3.03 -34.30 -5.83
C ASP A 49 3.20 -33.60 -4.47
N GLY A 50 3.71 -34.36 -3.52
CA GLY A 50 3.85 -33.99 -2.12
C GLY A 50 5.02 -33.05 -1.94
N THR A 51 4.80 -31.77 -2.17
CA THR A 51 5.50 -30.70 -1.46
C THR A 51 4.43 -29.66 -1.18
N GLN A 52 3.90 -29.67 0.05
CA GLN A 52 3.02 -28.60 0.50
C GLN A 52 3.85 -27.31 0.42
N ALA A 53 3.66 -26.55 -0.66
CA ALA A 53 3.88 -25.13 -0.62
C ALA A 53 3.09 -24.59 0.59
N PRO A 54 3.64 -23.62 1.35
CA PRO A 54 2.87 -22.98 2.41
C PRO A 54 1.51 -22.62 1.82
N THR A 55 0.45 -23.07 2.48
CA THR A 55 -0.92 -22.77 2.10
C THR A 55 -0.98 -21.27 1.84
N ALA A 56 -0.98 -20.87 0.57
CA ALA A 56 -1.33 -19.51 0.20
C ALA A 56 -2.72 -19.34 0.80
N LEU A 57 -2.81 -18.56 1.87
CA LEU A 57 -4.11 -18.13 2.36
C LEU A 57 -4.87 -17.63 1.13
N PRO A 58 -6.16 -17.95 0.96
CA PRO A 58 -6.93 -17.33 -0.10
C PRO A 58 -6.69 -15.83 0.02
N GLU A 59 -6.09 -15.24 -1.02
CA GLU A 59 -5.75 -13.82 -1.03
C GLU A 59 -7.06 -13.06 -0.82
N ASP A 60 -7.23 -12.53 0.39
CA ASP A 60 -8.34 -11.64 0.67
C ASP A 60 -8.11 -10.42 -0.22
N PRO A 61 -9.03 -10.02 -1.11
CA PRO A 61 -8.86 -8.82 -1.94
C PRO A 61 -8.58 -7.56 -1.09
N LYS A 62 -8.86 -7.58 0.23
CA LYS A 62 -8.45 -6.55 1.19
C LYS A 62 -6.94 -6.49 1.48
N GLN A 63 -6.18 -7.47 1.01
CA GLN A 63 -4.71 -7.52 1.09
C GLN A 63 -4.06 -7.00 -0.19
N GLN A 64 -4.80 -6.81 -1.28
CA GLN A 64 -4.24 -6.29 -2.53
C GLN A 64 -4.33 -4.77 -2.56
N LEU A 65 -3.19 -4.11 -2.75
CA LEU A 65 -3.17 -2.66 -2.95
C LEU A 65 -3.77 -2.31 -4.32
N PRO A 66 -4.40 -1.14 -4.46
CA PRO A 66 -4.82 -0.64 -5.77
C PRO A 66 -3.62 -0.55 -6.72
N PRO A 67 -3.74 -0.94 -8.01
CA PRO A 67 -2.61 -0.97 -8.95
C PRO A 67 -1.85 0.35 -9.06
N THR A 68 -2.56 1.48 -9.00
CA THR A 68 -1.95 2.81 -9.03
C THR A 68 -1.00 3.03 -7.84
N LEU A 69 -1.39 2.60 -6.64
CA LEU A 69 -0.56 2.72 -5.45
C LEU A 69 0.59 1.71 -5.50
N GLU A 70 0.33 0.48 -5.95
CA GLU A 70 1.35 -0.57 -6.11
C GLU A 70 2.50 -0.11 -7.03
N VAL A 71 2.16 0.42 -8.22
CA VAL A 71 3.14 0.95 -9.17
C VAL A 71 3.93 2.12 -8.59
N TYR A 72 3.28 3.00 -7.82
CA TYR A 72 3.97 4.09 -7.13
C TYR A 72 4.99 3.55 -6.12
N LEU A 73 4.57 2.60 -5.28
CA LEU A 73 5.41 2.00 -4.25
C LEU A 73 6.58 1.22 -4.85
N ASP A 74 6.39 0.52 -5.96
CA ASP A 74 7.48 -0.17 -6.66
C ASP A 74 8.55 0.81 -7.16
N GLN A 75 8.16 2.03 -7.51
CA GLN A 75 9.07 3.07 -7.98
C GLN A 75 9.78 3.80 -6.84
N THR A 76 9.10 4.04 -5.71
CA THR A 76 9.62 4.86 -4.60
C THR A 76 10.16 4.05 -3.42
N HIS A 77 9.60 2.87 -3.16
CA HIS A 77 9.94 1.96 -2.06
C HIS A 77 10.33 0.57 -2.57
N GLY A 78 11.46 0.42 -3.26
CA GLY A 78 11.79 -0.82 -4.00
C GLY A 78 11.85 -2.18 -3.25
N LEU A 79 11.61 -2.24 -1.93
CA LEU A 79 11.48 -3.47 -1.14
C LEU A 79 10.28 -3.42 -0.16
N TRP A 80 9.23 -2.67 -0.51
CA TRP A 80 8.02 -2.58 0.32
C TRP A 80 7.31 -3.93 0.41
N GLN A 81 6.71 -4.18 1.57
CA GLN A 81 5.84 -5.33 1.81
C GLN A 81 4.70 -4.89 2.72
N LEU A 82 3.53 -5.51 2.62
CA LEU A 82 2.53 -5.35 3.68
C LEU A 82 3.01 -6.11 4.93
N PRO A 83 2.91 -5.53 6.13
CA PRO A 83 3.29 -6.23 7.35
C PRO A 83 2.32 -7.38 7.62
N GLU A 84 2.75 -8.37 8.37
CA GLU A 84 1.81 -9.35 8.92
C GLU A 84 0.98 -8.73 10.07
N LEU A 85 -0.20 -9.29 10.32
CA LEU A 85 -1.09 -8.87 11.41
C LEU A 85 -1.44 -10.06 12.29
N ARG A 86 -1.79 -9.78 13.54
CA ARG A 86 -2.24 -10.82 14.47
C ARG A 86 -3.56 -11.41 13.97
N PRO A 87 -3.78 -12.73 14.05
CA PRO A 87 -5.05 -13.33 13.63
C PRO A 87 -6.29 -12.73 14.31
N LYS A 88 -6.15 -12.34 15.60
CA LYS A 88 -7.20 -11.67 16.37
C LYS A 88 -7.56 -10.28 15.82
N ASP A 89 -6.66 -9.64 15.09
CA ASP A 89 -6.82 -8.28 14.59
C ASP A 89 -7.49 -8.29 13.20
N ILE A 90 -7.16 -9.28 12.38
CA ILE A 90 -7.83 -9.54 11.09
C ILE A 90 -9.32 -9.84 11.32
N THR A 91 -9.62 -10.66 12.32
CA THR A 91 -11.00 -11.09 12.63
C THR A 91 -11.88 -10.02 13.27
N ARG A 92 -11.29 -8.91 13.78
CA ARG A 92 -12.05 -7.79 14.35
C ARG A 92 -12.75 -6.93 13.30
N LEU A 93 -12.27 -6.94 12.06
CA LEU A 93 -12.90 -6.19 10.99
C LEU A 93 -14.08 -6.97 10.43
N THR A 94 -15.24 -6.32 10.41
CA THR A 94 -16.42 -6.85 9.74
C THR A 94 -16.19 -6.93 8.23
N GLN A 95 -16.90 -7.83 7.54
CA GLN A 95 -16.70 -8.06 6.11
C GLN A 95 -16.89 -6.79 5.25
N ASP A 96 -17.67 -5.83 5.74
CA ASP A 96 -17.98 -4.59 5.03
C ASP A 96 -17.00 -3.44 5.31
N GLN A 97 -16.03 -3.61 6.21
CA GLN A 97 -15.04 -2.58 6.51
C GLN A 97 -13.81 -2.69 5.62
N GLN A 98 -13.33 -1.53 5.14
CA GLN A 98 -12.02 -1.40 4.54
C GLN A 98 -10.91 -1.44 5.62
N GLY A 99 -9.77 -2.01 5.25
CA GLY A 99 -8.67 -2.37 6.16
C GLY A 99 -8.41 -3.88 6.10
N PRO A 100 -7.41 -4.40 6.82
CA PRO A 100 -6.64 -3.73 7.88
C PRO A 100 -5.31 -3.10 7.44
N TYR A 101 -4.86 -3.37 6.21
CA TYR A 101 -3.53 -3.00 5.72
C TYR A 101 -3.50 -1.63 5.04
N PHE A 102 -4.58 -1.28 4.34
CA PHE A 102 -4.71 -0.02 3.65
C PHE A 102 -6.16 0.49 3.68
N LEU A 103 -6.32 1.79 3.45
CA LEU A 103 -7.59 2.49 3.31
C LEU A 103 -7.56 3.34 2.04
N GLN A 104 -8.73 3.56 1.47
CA GLN A 104 -8.97 4.33 0.25
C GLN A 104 -10.15 5.25 0.55
N THR A 105 -9.86 6.53 0.70
CA THR A 105 -10.86 7.53 1.09
C THR A 105 -10.36 8.90 0.69
N ASP A 106 -11.26 9.87 0.58
CA ASP A 106 -10.88 11.28 0.51
C ASP A 106 -10.39 11.72 1.90
N LEU A 107 -9.08 11.89 2.08
CA LEU A 107 -8.47 12.21 3.38
C LEU A 107 -8.45 13.73 3.62
N ASN A 108 -8.44 14.53 2.56
CA ASN A 108 -8.24 15.97 2.61
C ASN A 108 -9.49 16.79 2.25
N GLN A 109 -10.59 16.13 1.90
CA GLN A 109 -11.90 16.66 1.49
C GLN A 109 -11.91 17.41 0.15
N ASP A 110 -11.07 16.99 -0.81
CA ASP A 110 -11.01 17.58 -2.15
C ASP A 110 -11.73 16.76 -3.23
N ASN A 111 -12.44 15.69 -2.84
CA ASN A 111 -13.09 14.70 -3.69
C ASN A 111 -12.14 13.87 -4.59
N GLN A 112 -10.85 13.87 -4.29
CA GLN A 112 -9.90 12.94 -4.87
C GLN A 112 -9.73 11.72 -3.98
N LEU A 113 -9.22 10.67 -4.60
CA LEU A 113 -9.00 9.42 -3.93
C LEU A 113 -7.60 9.40 -3.31
N ASP A 114 -7.55 9.42 -1.98
CA ASP A 114 -6.31 9.28 -1.25
C ASP A 114 -6.18 7.87 -0.65
N TYR A 115 -4.96 7.52 -0.25
CA TYR A 115 -4.67 6.23 0.36
C TYR A 115 -3.96 6.38 1.70
N VAL A 116 -4.22 5.43 2.59
CA VAL A 116 -3.40 5.20 3.79
C VAL A 116 -2.93 3.77 3.73
N ALA A 117 -1.64 3.51 3.91
CA ALA A 117 -1.11 2.16 3.92
C ALA A 117 -0.06 1.96 5.00
N GLN A 118 -0.01 0.74 5.51
CA GLN A 118 1.10 0.26 6.33
C GLN A 118 2.11 -0.44 5.44
N LEU A 119 3.37 -0.01 5.50
CA LEU A 119 4.47 -0.60 4.74
C LEU A 119 5.52 -1.14 5.71
N MET A 120 5.97 -2.36 5.48
CA MET A 120 7.09 -2.96 6.17
C MET A 120 8.37 -2.72 5.38
N GLU A 121 9.38 -2.16 6.06
CA GLU A 121 10.74 -2.10 5.56
C GLU A 121 11.69 -2.59 6.65
N ARG A 122 12.42 -3.67 6.36
CA ARG A 122 13.34 -4.35 7.31
C ARG A 122 12.60 -4.80 8.58
N ASP A 123 12.91 -4.21 9.73
CA ASP A 123 12.39 -4.56 11.05
C ASP A 123 11.40 -3.52 11.58
N SER A 124 10.89 -2.65 10.72
CA SER A 124 9.99 -1.55 11.05
C SER A 124 8.75 -1.55 10.16
N VAL A 125 7.66 -1.08 10.72
CA VAL A 125 6.43 -0.73 10.00
C VAL A 125 6.27 0.80 9.97
N PHE A 126 5.90 1.29 8.80
CA PHE A 126 5.70 2.68 8.49
C PHE A 126 4.23 2.89 8.13
N LEU A 127 3.64 3.94 8.67
CA LEU A 127 2.30 4.36 8.32
C LEU A 127 2.38 5.59 7.43
N TYR A 128 1.93 5.44 6.19
CA TYR A 128 1.94 6.50 5.19
C TYR A 128 0.53 6.92 4.80
N ALA A 129 0.36 8.20 4.52
CA ALA A 129 -0.76 8.72 3.74
C ALA A 129 -0.25 9.21 2.39
N PHE A 130 -0.94 8.83 1.32
CA PHE A 130 -0.67 9.20 -0.06
C PHE A 130 -1.80 10.10 -0.52
N ILE A 131 -1.55 11.41 -0.53
CA ILE A 131 -2.53 12.43 -0.90
C ILE A 131 -2.42 12.67 -2.40
N SER A 132 -3.50 12.46 -3.15
CA SER A 132 -3.56 12.76 -4.57
C SER A 132 -3.29 14.25 -4.80
N THR A 133 -2.45 14.57 -5.79
CA THR A 133 -2.13 15.96 -6.15
C THR A 133 -2.72 16.39 -7.49
N GLY A 134 -3.50 15.52 -8.13
CA GLY A 134 -4.16 15.79 -9.40
C GLY A 134 -4.47 14.52 -10.19
N PRO A 135 -4.95 14.66 -11.44
CA PRO A 135 -5.41 13.55 -12.27
C PRO A 135 -4.27 12.63 -12.77
N ASP A 136 -3.01 13.08 -12.69
CA ASP A 136 -1.85 12.36 -13.19
C ASP A 136 -1.31 11.32 -12.19
N GLU A 137 -2.15 10.87 -11.25
CA GLU A 137 -1.81 9.85 -10.23
C GLU A 137 -0.56 10.17 -9.39
N ALA A 138 -0.19 11.45 -9.32
CA ALA A 138 0.94 11.89 -8.52
C ALA A 138 0.52 12.02 -7.05
N PHE A 139 1.17 11.25 -6.17
CA PHE A 139 0.94 11.32 -4.73
C PHE A 139 1.93 12.25 -4.03
N LYS A 140 1.40 13.06 -3.11
CA LYS A 140 2.16 13.62 -2.00
C LYS A 140 2.15 12.62 -0.86
N GLU A 141 3.29 11.98 -0.66
CA GLU A 141 3.52 11.08 0.46
C GLU A 141 3.72 11.85 1.78
N VAL A 142 3.09 11.36 2.84
CA VAL A 142 3.22 11.88 4.20
C VAL A 142 3.44 10.72 5.16
N LEU A 143 4.63 10.64 5.76
CA LEU A 143 4.89 9.74 6.87
C LEU A 143 4.13 10.20 8.11
N LEU A 144 3.28 9.32 8.64
CA LEU A 144 2.39 9.60 9.78
C LEU A 144 2.92 9.05 11.10
N ASP A 145 3.48 7.85 11.06
CA ASP A 145 4.08 7.18 12.21
C ASP A 145 5.05 6.09 11.74
N GLN A 146 6.00 5.71 12.58
CA GLN A 146 6.95 4.64 12.33
C GLN A 146 7.22 3.90 13.63
N ARG A 147 7.18 2.56 13.60
CA ARG A 147 7.47 1.72 14.77
C ARG A 147 8.24 0.46 14.39
N PRO A 148 9.03 -0.09 15.34
CA PRO A 148 9.56 -1.43 15.17
C PRO A 148 8.42 -2.46 15.11
N LEU A 149 8.63 -3.53 14.35
CA LEU A 149 7.72 -4.68 14.33
C LEU A 149 7.65 -5.33 15.71
N VAL A 150 6.46 -5.79 16.09
CA VAL A 150 6.26 -6.58 17.31
C VAL A 150 6.63 -8.03 17.00
N LYS A 151 7.53 -8.60 17.80
CA LYS A 151 7.90 -10.02 17.64
C LYS A 151 6.86 -10.92 18.31
N LEU A 152 6.23 -11.78 17.53
CA LEU A 152 5.34 -12.85 18.02
C LEU A 152 5.78 -14.15 17.36
N ASP A 153 6.12 -15.17 18.16
CA ASP A 153 6.59 -16.47 17.68
C ASP A 153 7.77 -16.43 16.68
N GLY A 154 8.55 -15.34 16.70
CA GLY A 154 9.68 -15.13 15.79
C GLY A 154 9.35 -14.32 14.54
N GLU A 155 8.07 -14.09 14.26
CA GLU A 155 7.58 -13.27 13.15
C GLU A 155 7.43 -11.81 13.56
N GLY A 156 7.65 -10.91 12.60
CA GLY A 156 7.53 -9.47 12.78
C GLY A 156 6.14 -9.00 12.38
N ILE A 157 5.34 -8.58 13.35
CA ILE A 157 3.93 -8.23 13.15
C ILE A 157 3.72 -6.73 13.36
N SER A 158 2.89 -6.10 12.53
CA SER A 158 2.46 -4.72 12.78
C SER A 158 1.57 -4.64 14.04
N PRO A 159 1.77 -3.64 14.91
CA PRO A 159 0.89 -3.39 16.05
C PRO A 159 -0.42 -2.71 15.64
N TRP A 160 -0.59 -2.32 14.37
CA TRP A 160 -1.65 -1.44 13.91
C TRP A 160 -2.68 -2.13 13.03
N VAL A 161 -3.93 -1.73 13.20
CA VAL A 161 -5.03 -2.03 12.28
C VAL A 161 -5.62 -0.72 11.79
N LEU A 162 -5.73 -0.58 10.47
CA LEU A 162 -6.39 0.58 9.86
C LEU A 162 -7.89 0.32 9.69
N CYS A 163 -8.71 1.31 10.00
CA CYS A 163 -10.13 1.29 9.65
C CYS A 163 -10.70 2.70 9.45
N LEU A 164 -11.84 2.78 8.77
CA LEU A 164 -12.63 3.99 8.67
C LEU A 164 -13.56 4.13 9.90
N PRO A 165 -13.79 5.36 10.39
CA PRO A 165 -14.79 5.62 11.41
C PRO A 165 -16.16 5.12 10.94
N GLN A 166 -16.84 4.33 11.76
CA GLN A 166 -18.20 3.90 11.44
C GLN A 166 -19.18 5.05 11.60
N GLU A 167 -20.09 5.17 10.64
CA GLU A 167 -21.21 6.08 10.73
C GLU A 167 -22.23 5.54 11.74
N GLN A 168 -22.28 6.12 12.94
CA GLN A 168 -23.32 5.77 13.90
C GLN A 168 -24.64 6.40 13.49
N GLN A 169 -25.59 5.59 13.00
CA GLN A 169 -26.98 6.00 12.89
C GLN A 169 -27.58 6.10 14.30
N THR A 170 -27.56 7.29 14.90
CA THR A 170 -28.40 7.56 16.07
C THR A 170 -29.85 7.65 15.63
N GLN A 171 -30.62 6.57 15.84
CA GLN A 171 -32.08 6.67 15.81
C GLN A 171 -32.55 7.51 17.00
N ASP A 172 -32.85 8.78 16.75
CA ASP A 172 -33.58 9.60 17.71
C ASP A 172 -34.95 8.95 17.98
N LYS A 173 -35.22 8.58 19.24
CA LYS A 173 -36.53 8.07 19.71
C LYS A 173 -37.69 9.09 19.60
N SER A 174 -37.50 10.20 18.90
CA SER A 174 -38.41 11.35 18.83
C SER A 174 -39.07 11.53 17.44
N GLY A 175 -38.70 10.74 16.42
CA GLY A 175 -39.32 10.85 15.09
C GLY A 175 -39.08 12.17 14.35
N LYS A 176 -38.32 13.11 14.93
CA LYS A 176 -37.74 14.27 14.25
C LYS A 176 -36.27 13.97 13.99
N GLY A 177 -36.02 13.28 12.88
CA GLY A 177 -34.68 12.94 12.44
C GLY A 177 -33.86 14.22 12.20
N THR A 178 -32.89 14.45 13.08
CA THR A 178 -31.68 15.19 12.70
C THR A 178 -30.54 14.22 12.95
N SER A 179 -30.24 13.40 11.93
CA SER A 179 -29.07 12.53 11.93
C SER A 179 -27.83 13.40 12.08
N ALA A 180 -27.27 13.49 13.29
CA ALA A 180 -25.96 14.08 13.50
C ALA A 180 -24.93 13.00 13.16
N GLN A 181 -24.72 12.84 11.85
CA GLN A 181 -23.70 12.00 11.24
C GLN A 181 -22.33 12.48 11.72
N ALA A 182 -21.83 11.91 12.82
CA ALA A 182 -20.47 12.13 13.26
C ALA A 182 -19.53 11.20 12.46
N THR A 183 -19.46 11.39 11.14
CA THR A 183 -18.33 10.89 10.37
C THR A 183 -17.12 11.65 10.88
N ALA A 184 -16.26 11.00 11.65
CA ALA A 184 -15.00 11.63 12.03
C ALA A 184 -14.21 11.83 10.72
N ASP A 185 -14.04 13.07 10.25
CA ASP A 185 -13.22 13.34 9.07
C ASP A 185 -11.82 12.74 9.27
N GLY A 186 -11.48 11.66 8.56
CA GLY A 186 -10.19 10.97 8.68
C GLY A 186 -10.30 9.47 8.85
N PHE A 187 -9.26 8.87 9.42
CA PHE A 187 -9.16 7.41 9.60
C PHE A 187 -8.66 7.05 11.00
N LEU A 188 -8.93 5.81 11.40
CA LEU A 188 -8.56 5.28 12.70
C LEU A 188 -7.39 4.30 12.57
N VAL A 189 -6.50 4.37 13.54
CA VAL A 189 -5.44 3.39 13.78
C VAL A 189 -5.71 2.75 15.13
N LEU A 190 -5.99 1.45 15.12
CA LEU A 190 -6.22 0.66 16.32
C LEU A 190 -4.89 0.00 16.72
N GLU A 191 -4.54 0.15 17.99
CA GLU A 191 -3.37 -0.44 18.61
C GLU A 191 -3.78 -1.01 19.98
N ASP A 192 -3.94 -2.33 20.04
CA ASP A 192 -4.43 -3.04 21.23
C ASP A 192 -5.79 -2.51 21.74
N GLU A 193 -5.76 -1.72 22.83
CA GLU A 193 -6.93 -1.08 23.46
C GLU A 193 -7.01 0.42 23.14
N ASN A 194 -6.02 0.95 22.44
CA ASN A 194 -5.96 2.34 22.04
C ASN A 194 -6.49 2.51 20.63
N THR A 195 -7.30 3.54 20.41
CA THR A 195 -7.68 3.98 19.08
C THR A 195 -7.20 5.40 18.89
N THR A 196 -6.55 5.65 17.76
CA THR A 196 -6.07 6.96 17.37
C THR A 196 -6.80 7.42 16.13
N LEU A 197 -7.31 8.64 16.13
CA LEU A 197 -7.85 9.31 14.95
C LEU A 197 -6.77 10.18 14.31
N TYR A 198 -6.62 10.03 13.00
CA TYR A 198 -5.79 10.89 12.16
C TYR A 198 -6.71 11.73 11.27
N GLN A 199 -6.61 13.06 11.38
CA GLN A 199 -7.44 13.99 10.62
C GLN A 199 -6.59 14.99 9.84
N TRP A 200 -6.92 15.22 8.57
CA TRP A 200 -6.32 16.31 7.82
C TRP A 200 -6.89 17.65 8.26
N ARG A 201 -6.04 18.54 8.80
CA ARG A 201 -6.44 19.88 9.24
C ARG A 201 -5.36 20.89 8.88
N LYS A 202 -5.73 21.89 8.07
CA LYS A 202 -4.85 23.00 7.65
C LYS A 202 -3.56 22.50 6.96
N GLY A 203 -3.70 21.53 6.05
CA GLY A 203 -2.59 21.04 5.22
C GLY A 203 -1.67 20.02 5.90
N THR A 204 -2.06 19.46 7.04
CA THR A 204 -1.27 18.46 7.78
C THR A 204 -2.18 17.51 8.57
N PHE A 205 -1.70 16.29 8.83
CA PHE A 205 -2.39 15.34 9.69
C PHE A 205 -2.23 15.69 11.17
N ARG A 206 -3.34 15.61 11.91
CA ARG A 206 -3.40 15.74 13.36
C ARG A 206 -3.78 14.39 13.96
N LYS A 207 -2.98 13.96 14.93
CA LYS A 207 -3.18 12.73 15.70
C LYS A 207 -3.92 13.07 17.00
N SER A 208 -5.01 12.38 17.30
CA SER A 208 -5.74 12.52 18.57
C SER A 208 -6.22 11.16 19.10
N PRO A 209 -6.28 10.96 20.43
CA PRO A 209 -6.94 9.80 20.98
C PRO A 209 -8.41 9.77 20.56
N TYR A 210 -8.88 8.62 20.09
CA TYR A 210 -10.28 8.39 19.72
C TYR A 210 -10.90 7.46 20.75
N LYS A 211 -12.03 7.88 21.32
CA LYS A 211 -12.85 7.04 22.19
C LYS A 211 -14.14 6.77 21.45
N ALA A 212 -14.26 5.59 20.85
CA ALA A 212 -15.53 5.13 20.32
C ALA A 212 -16.54 5.06 21.47
N ALA A 213 -17.75 5.59 21.28
CA ALA A 213 -18.85 5.43 22.22
C ALA A 213 -19.38 3.98 22.10
N GLY A 214 -18.73 3.05 22.80
CA GLY A 214 -19.12 1.64 22.90
C GLY A 214 -18.73 0.79 21.69
N PHE A 215 -17.82 -0.16 21.92
CA PHE A 215 -17.80 -1.43 21.19
C PHE A 215 -18.49 -2.48 22.07
#